data_AF-A0A1R2C6D7-F1
#
_entry.id   AF-A0A1R2C6D7-F1
#
_cell.length_a   1.000
_cell.length_b   1.000
_cell.length_c   1.000
_cell.angle_alpha   90.00
_cell.angle_beta   90.00
_cell.angle_gamma   90.00
#
_symmetry.space_group_name_H-M   'P 1'
#
loop_
_entity.id
_entity.type
_entity.pdbx_description
1 polymer ?
#
loop_
_entity_poly.entity_id
_entity_poly.type
_entity_poly.pdbx_seq_one_letter_code
_entity_poly.pdbx_strand_id
1 'polypeptide(L)'
;MLNTIIQNPSKNHHFTIGDSIKIFISEDYDSYGKIIKTYGRKPYTNFKISWYYRPNDIFENVPKFFSSAELLISDHIQDISIENIDGKIEVLTLKEYHSRSQVNEDVFFTRGWYCPIENVLKPTLSHWERVCLCESILNPDEIYVTCEKCENMFHFECVEGGFEIYWTCDSCSLGKM
;
A
#
# COMPACT_ATOMS: atom_id res chain seq x y z
N MET A 1 -22.53 -18.69 -5.85
CA MET A 1 -21.30 -19.15 -6.51
C MET A 1 -20.40 -19.72 -5.44
N LEU A 2 -20.04 -21.00 -5.51
CA LEU A 2 -19.18 -21.65 -4.52
C LEU A 2 -17.76 -21.10 -4.69
N ASN A 3 -17.22 -20.46 -3.65
CA ASN A 3 -15.82 -20.05 -3.59
C ASN A 3 -14.94 -21.30 -3.62
N THR A 4 -14.34 -21.58 -4.77
CA THR A 4 -13.44 -22.72 -4.94
C THR A 4 -12.14 -22.45 -4.18
N ILE A 5 -12.01 -23.10 -3.03
CA ILE A 5 -10.80 -23.08 -2.21
C ILE A 5 -9.74 -23.98 -2.86
N ILE A 6 -8.58 -23.42 -3.20
CA ILE A 6 -7.47 -24.15 -3.82
C ILE A 6 -6.30 -24.21 -2.85
N GLN A 7 -5.84 -25.42 -2.51
CA GLN A 7 -4.68 -25.65 -1.66
C GLN A 7 -3.40 -25.68 -2.51
N ASN A 8 -2.36 -24.96 -2.09
CA ASN A 8 -1.01 -25.20 -2.57
C ASN A 8 -0.43 -26.42 -1.83
N PRO A 9 -0.18 -27.57 -2.50
CA PRO A 9 0.30 -28.79 -1.84
C PRO A 9 1.65 -28.63 -1.15
N SER A 10 2.49 -27.68 -1.57
CA SER A 10 3.83 -27.47 -1.00
C SER A 10 3.87 -26.48 0.16
N LYS A 11 2.83 -25.66 0.35
CA LYS A 11 2.86 -24.52 1.30
C LYS A 11 1.66 -24.45 2.26
N ASN A 12 0.75 -25.43 2.26
CA ASN A 12 -0.44 -25.52 3.13
C ASN A 12 -1.30 -24.24 3.20
N HIS A 13 -1.30 -23.43 2.14
CA HIS A 13 -2.11 -22.21 2.04
C HIS A 13 -3.29 -22.42 1.10
N HIS A 14 -4.40 -21.78 1.44
CA HIS A 14 -5.66 -21.79 0.71
C HIS A 14 -5.89 -20.45 0.00
N PHE A 15 -5.97 -20.46 -1.32
CA PHE A 15 -6.15 -19.26 -2.13
C PHE A 15 -7.53 -19.21 -2.81
N THR A 16 -8.09 -18.02 -2.86
CA THR A 16 -9.41 -17.70 -3.41
C THR A 16 -9.37 -16.39 -4.20
N ILE A 17 -10.39 -16.15 -5.03
CA ILE A 17 -10.53 -14.90 -5.77
C ILE A 17 -10.67 -13.74 -4.78
N GLY A 18 -9.90 -12.69 -4.99
CA GLY A 18 -9.86 -11.50 -4.14
C GLY A 18 -8.70 -11.48 -3.14
N ASP A 19 -8.03 -12.62 -2.90
CA ASP A 19 -6.83 -12.65 -2.06
C ASP A 19 -5.69 -11.84 -2.70
N SER A 20 -5.00 -11.07 -1.88
CA SER A 20 -3.70 -10.49 -2.21
C SER A 20 -2.60 -11.46 -1.81
N ILE A 21 -1.60 -11.62 -2.67
CA ILE A 21 -0.61 -12.69 -2.59
C ILE A 21 0.80 -12.17 -2.81
N LYS A 22 1.74 -12.85 -2.15
CA LYS A 22 3.18 -12.76 -2.40
C LYS A 22 3.58 -13.80 -3.45
N ILE A 23 4.32 -13.36 -4.46
CA ILE A 23 4.67 -14.12 -5.65
C ILE A 23 6.19 -14.18 -5.76
N PHE A 24 6.71 -15.40 -5.84
CA PHE A 24 8.11 -15.67 -6.08
C PHE A 24 8.43 -15.53 -7.56
N ILE A 25 9.29 -14.57 -7.91
CA ILE A 25 9.85 -14.45 -9.26
C ILE A 25 11.35 -14.77 -9.24
N SER A 26 12.06 -14.24 -8.24
CA SER A 26 13.50 -14.43 -8.03
C SER A 26 13.83 -14.30 -6.55
N GLU A 27 14.99 -14.83 -6.14
CA GLU A 27 15.44 -14.82 -4.73
C GLU A 27 15.58 -13.42 -4.14
N ASP A 28 15.94 -12.42 -4.96
CA ASP A 28 16.24 -11.06 -4.50
C ASP A 28 15.05 -10.10 -4.58
N TYR A 29 13.87 -10.56 -5.03
CA TYR A 29 12.76 -9.66 -5.32
C TYR A 29 11.39 -10.28 -5.09
N ASP A 30 10.80 -9.93 -3.96
CA ASP A 30 9.40 -10.23 -3.67
C ASP A 30 8.49 -9.48 -4.62
N SER A 31 7.48 -10.13 -5.18
CA SER A 31 6.46 -9.47 -6.02
C SER A 31 5.07 -9.73 -5.47
N TYR A 32 4.11 -8.86 -5.80
CA TYR A 32 2.79 -8.90 -5.19
C TYR A 32 1.69 -8.78 -6.23
N GLY A 33 0.56 -9.44 -6.00
CA GLY A 33 -0.59 -9.33 -6.88
C GLY A 33 -1.90 -9.69 -6.20
N LYS A 34 -3.01 -9.46 -6.89
CA LYS A 34 -4.35 -9.83 -6.46
C LYS A 34 -4.93 -10.91 -7.37
N ILE A 35 -5.46 -11.98 -6.79
CA ILE A 35 -6.14 -13.02 -7.55
C ILE A 35 -7.47 -12.47 -8.06
N ILE A 36 -7.63 -12.39 -9.38
CA ILE A 36 -8.88 -11.92 -10.01
C ILE A 36 -9.69 -13.05 -10.63
N LYS A 37 -9.05 -14.18 -10.96
CA LYS A 37 -9.74 -15.37 -11.47
C LYS A 37 -8.95 -16.63 -11.19
N THR A 38 -9.67 -17.74 -11.03
CA THR A 38 -9.10 -19.08 -10.93
C THR A 38 -9.67 -19.94 -12.05
N TYR A 39 -8.84 -20.77 -12.68
CA TYR A 39 -9.32 -21.71 -13.71
C TYR A 39 -8.42 -22.94 -13.79
N GLY A 40 -8.91 -23.99 -14.45
CA GLY A 40 -8.25 -25.29 -14.52
C GLY A 40 -8.96 -26.34 -13.67
N ARG A 41 -8.38 -27.53 -13.64
CA ARG A 41 -8.86 -28.67 -12.85
C ARG A 41 -7.73 -29.11 -11.93
N LYS A 42 -8.08 -29.57 -10.72
CA LYS A 42 -7.09 -30.12 -9.79
C LYS A 42 -6.28 -31.23 -10.47
N PRO A 43 -4.96 -31.31 -10.24
CA PRO A 43 -4.15 -30.44 -9.37
C PRO A 43 -3.67 -29.13 -10.03
N TYR A 44 -3.79 -28.99 -11.35
CA TYR A 44 -3.24 -27.90 -12.15
C TYR A 44 -4.16 -26.68 -12.20
N THR A 45 -4.25 -25.97 -11.06
CA THR A 45 -5.03 -24.74 -10.98
C THR A 45 -4.16 -23.54 -11.33
N ASN A 46 -4.60 -22.78 -12.33
CA ASN A 46 -3.96 -21.53 -12.74
C ASN A 46 -4.73 -20.35 -12.15
N PHE A 47 -3.99 -19.28 -11.86
CA PHE A 47 -4.52 -18.03 -11.37
C PHE A 47 -4.30 -16.95 -12.41
N LYS A 48 -5.35 -16.18 -12.70
CA LYS A 48 -5.19 -14.88 -13.32
C LYS A 48 -5.09 -13.85 -12.21
N ILE A 49 -4.04 -13.04 -12.24
CA ILE A 49 -3.76 -12.02 -11.24
C ILE A 49 -3.72 -10.63 -11.87
N SER A 50 -3.90 -9.60 -11.04
CA SER A 50 -3.52 -8.22 -11.34
C SER A 50 -2.31 -7.88 -10.47
N TRP A 51 -1.25 -7.33 -11.07
CA TRP A 51 -0.02 -6.99 -10.37
C TRP A 51 -0.19 -5.76 -9.49
N TYR A 52 0.48 -5.78 -8.33
CA TYR A 52 0.78 -4.58 -7.57
C TYR A 52 2.18 -4.09 -7.94
N TYR A 53 2.35 -2.78 -8.06
CA TYR A 53 3.63 -2.13 -8.27
C TYR A 53 4.09 -1.41 -7.01
N ARG A 54 5.36 -1.55 -6.65
CA ARG A 54 5.98 -0.68 -5.66
C ARG A 54 6.41 0.64 -6.31
N PRO A 55 6.59 1.71 -5.53
CA PRO A 55 7.22 2.93 -6.01
C PRO A 55 8.59 2.67 -6.68
N ASN A 56 9.39 1.72 -6.16
CA ASN A 56 10.67 1.32 -6.74
C ASN A 56 10.55 0.67 -8.13
N ASP A 57 9.39 0.12 -8.49
CA ASP A 57 9.14 -0.44 -9.83
C ASP A 57 8.86 0.66 -10.88
N ILE A 58 8.61 1.89 -10.44
CA ILE A 58 8.10 2.99 -11.28
C ILE A 58 9.11 4.15 -11.35
N PHE A 59 9.73 4.48 -10.22
CA PHE A 59 10.62 5.62 -10.10
C PHE A 59 12.05 5.17 -9.88
N GLU A 60 12.98 5.69 -10.69
CA GLU A 60 14.42 5.52 -10.47
C GLU A 60 14.85 6.16 -9.13
N ASN A 61 14.30 7.34 -8.83
CA ASN A 61 14.50 8.04 -7.56
C ASN A 61 13.15 8.19 -6.87
N VAL A 62 12.87 7.30 -5.93
CA VAL A 62 11.57 7.28 -5.23
C VAL A 62 11.41 8.54 -4.38
N PRO A 63 10.34 9.33 -4.61
CA PRO A 63 10.05 10.48 -3.76
C PRO A 63 9.85 10.07 -2.29
N LYS A 64 10.36 10.90 -1.36
CA LYS A 64 10.33 10.62 0.08
C LYS A 64 8.93 10.41 0.68
N PHE A 65 7.87 10.87 0.00
CA PHE A 65 6.51 10.72 0.49
C PHE A 65 5.89 9.33 0.26
N PHE A 66 6.58 8.46 -0.49
CA PHE A 66 6.17 7.07 -0.65
C PHE A 66 6.68 6.24 0.54
N SER A 67 5.78 5.43 1.09
CA SER A 67 6.15 4.46 2.13
C SER A 67 6.76 3.20 1.49
N SER A 68 7.62 2.55 2.26
CA SER A 68 8.16 1.22 1.95
C SER A 68 7.08 0.13 1.85
N ALA A 69 5.96 0.30 2.55
CA ALA A 69 4.81 -0.61 2.55
C ALA A 69 3.73 -0.23 1.52
N GLU A 70 3.99 0.76 0.66
CA GLU A 70 3.02 1.21 -0.33
C GLU A 70 3.03 0.35 -1.60
N LEU A 71 1.85 -0.10 -1.99
CA LEU A 71 1.58 -0.80 -3.23
C LEU A 71 0.59 -0.03 -4.08
N LEU A 72 0.81 0.00 -5.40
CA LEU A 72 -0.07 0.61 -6.39
C LEU A 72 -0.78 -0.48 -7.16
N ILE A 73 -2.11 -0.40 -7.20
CA ILE A 73 -2.93 -1.36 -7.96
C ILE A 73 -2.73 -1.11 -9.46
N SER A 74 -2.73 -2.15 -10.28
CA SER A 74 -2.57 -1.97 -11.73
C SER A 74 -3.60 -2.76 -12.55
N ASP A 75 -3.73 -2.39 -13.82
CA ASP A 75 -4.43 -3.15 -14.86
C ASP A 75 -3.52 -4.17 -15.56
N HIS A 76 -2.28 -4.36 -15.09
CA HIS A 76 -1.39 -5.38 -15.61
C HIS A 76 -1.82 -6.76 -15.12
N ILE A 77 -2.39 -7.52 -16.04
CA ILE A 77 -2.93 -8.85 -15.79
C ILE A 77 -2.00 -9.93 -16.34
N GLN A 78 -1.75 -10.97 -15.55
CA GLN A 78 -0.97 -12.13 -15.97
C GLN A 78 -1.57 -13.43 -15.44
N ASP A 79 -1.37 -14.52 -16.18
CA ASP A 79 -1.64 -15.87 -15.70
C ASP A 79 -0.39 -16.44 -15.03
N ILE A 80 -0.53 -16.90 -13.79
CA ILE A 80 0.54 -17.54 -13.00
C ILE A 80 0.06 -18.90 -12.48
N SER A 81 1.02 -19.76 -12.17
CA SER A 81 0.72 -21.04 -11.54
C SER A 81 0.86 -20.98 -10.02
N ILE A 82 0.21 -21.89 -9.32
CA ILE A 82 0.14 -21.90 -7.85
C ILE A 82 1.50 -22.05 -7.18
N GLU A 83 2.44 -22.74 -7.82
CA GLU A 83 3.80 -22.95 -7.30
C GLU A 83 4.57 -21.65 -7.11
N ASN A 84 4.24 -20.60 -7.87
CA ASN A 84 4.87 -19.29 -7.77
C ASN A 84 4.30 -18.45 -6.63
N ILE A 85 3.28 -18.94 -5.89
CA ILE A 85 2.69 -18.21 -4.77
C ILE A 85 3.39 -18.63 -3.48
N ASP A 86 3.95 -17.66 -2.75
CA ASP A 86 4.63 -17.87 -1.46
C ASP A 86 3.67 -17.84 -0.29
N GLY A 87 2.71 -16.91 -0.33
CA GLY A 87 1.81 -16.67 0.78
C GLY A 87 0.77 -15.62 0.46
N LYS A 88 -0.03 -15.28 1.47
CA LYS A 88 -0.96 -14.16 1.41
C LYS A 88 -0.32 -12.92 2.00
N ILE A 89 -0.72 -11.77 1.48
CA ILE A 89 -0.48 -10.47 2.08
C ILE A 89 -1.82 -9.78 2.35
N GLU A 90 -1.80 -8.76 3.18
CA GLU A 90 -2.93 -7.85 3.35
C GLU A 90 -2.63 -6.52 2.66
N VAL A 91 -3.59 -5.99 1.90
CA VAL A 91 -3.45 -4.67 1.26
C VAL A 91 -4.62 -3.81 1.72
N LEU A 92 -4.33 -2.86 2.62
CA LEU A 92 -5.28 -1.96 3.23
C LEU A 92 -5.46 -0.68 2.42
N THR A 93 -6.50 0.10 2.72
CA THR A 93 -6.50 1.51 2.37
C THR A 93 -5.50 2.28 3.25
N LEU A 94 -5.01 3.43 2.78
CA LEU A 94 -4.16 4.32 3.59
C LEU A 94 -4.77 4.62 4.97
N LYS A 95 -6.08 4.90 5.02
CA LYS A 95 -6.79 5.20 6.28
C LYS A 95 -6.76 4.02 7.24
N GLU A 96 -7.07 2.82 6.76
CA GLU A 96 -7.03 1.60 7.57
C GLU A 96 -5.61 1.31 8.09
N TYR A 97 -4.61 1.40 7.21
CA TYR A 97 -3.21 1.21 7.57
C TYR A 97 -2.76 2.20 8.65
N HIS A 98 -3.04 3.49 8.46
CA HIS A 98 -2.71 4.55 9.42
C HIS A 98 -3.42 4.40 10.78
N SER A 99 -4.57 3.71 10.82
CA SER A 99 -5.30 3.45 12.07
C SER A 99 -4.83 2.22 12.84
N ARG A 100 -3.92 1.40 12.29
CA ARG A 100 -3.40 0.23 12.99
C ARG A 100 -2.31 0.63 13.98
N SER A 101 -2.39 0.08 15.19
CA SER A 101 -1.36 0.28 16.22
C SER A 101 -0.06 -0.44 15.91
N GLN A 102 -0.14 -1.56 15.17
CA GLN A 102 1.01 -2.36 14.74
C GLN A 102 0.68 -3.01 13.38
N VAL A 103 1.68 -3.06 12.52
CA VAL A 103 1.66 -3.76 11.23
C VAL A 103 2.87 -4.68 11.17
N ASN A 104 2.73 -5.82 10.49
CA ASN A 104 3.85 -6.73 10.24
C ASN A 104 4.31 -6.59 8.78
N GLU A 105 5.34 -7.35 8.40
CA GLU A 105 5.97 -7.28 7.07
C GLU A 105 5.08 -7.73 5.89
N ASP A 106 3.97 -8.42 6.16
CA ASP A 106 3.01 -8.89 5.14
C ASP A 106 1.76 -7.97 5.05
N VAL A 107 1.75 -6.83 5.76
CA VAL A 107 0.68 -5.83 5.70
C VAL A 107 1.17 -4.61 4.93
N PHE A 108 0.53 -4.37 3.79
CA PHE A 108 0.78 -3.25 2.89
C PHE A 108 -0.45 -2.34 2.84
N PHE A 109 -0.32 -1.22 2.16
CA PHE A 109 -1.46 -0.36 1.86
C PHE A 109 -1.41 0.20 0.44
N THR A 110 -2.55 0.72 0.01
CA THR A 110 -2.68 1.42 -1.26
C THR A 110 -3.55 2.65 -1.12
N ARG A 111 -3.22 3.67 -1.92
CA ARG A 111 -4.00 4.91 -2.09
C ARG A 111 -4.11 5.32 -3.55
N GLY A 112 -3.63 4.48 -4.46
CA GLY A 112 -3.51 4.82 -5.86
C GLY A 112 -3.36 3.62 -6.76
N TRP A 113 -3.51 3.91 -8.04
CA TRP A 113 -3.34 2.99 -9.14
C TRP A 113 -2.19 3.43 -10.02
N TYR A 114 -1.55 2.48 -10.66
CA TYR A 114 -0.55 2.70 -11.69
C TYR A 114 -0.97 1.98 -12.98
N CYS A 115 -1.00 2.72 -14.09
CA CYS A 115 -1.18 2.15 -15.42
C CYS A 115 0.20 2.04 -16.09
N PRO A 116 0.81 0.83 -16.16
CA PRO A 116 2.16 0.67 -16.71
C PRO A 116 2.25 0.96 -18.21
N ILE A 117 1.17 0.77 -18.97
CA ILE A 117 1.16 1.09 -20.41
C ILE A 117 1.23 2.59 -20.64
N GLU A 118 0.47 3.37 -19.86
CA GLU A 118 0.45 4.83 -19.96
C GLU A 118 1.56 5.50 -19.14
N ASN A 119 2.19 4.76 -18.22
CA ASN A 119 3.10 5.27 -17.19
C ASN A 119 2.47 6.41 -16.36
N VAL A 120 1.23 6.18 -15.87
CA VAL A 120 0.44 7.20 -15.16
C VAL A 120 -0.07 6.68 -13.82
N LEU A 121 0.06 7.52 -12.78
CA LEU A 121 -0.60 7.33 -11.49
C LEU A 121 -2.02 7.89 -11.48
N LYS A 122 -2.95 7.14 -10.87
CA LYS A 122 -4.37 7.49 -10.75
C LYS A 122 -4.82 7.36 -9.27
N PRO A 123 -5.28 8.44 -8.61
CA PRO A 123 -5.29 9.81 -9.13
C PRO A 123 -3.86 10.35 -9.28
N THR A 124 -3.68 11.42 -10.05
CA THR A 124 -2.37 12.08 -10.18
C THR A 124 -1.93 12.66 -8.82
N LEU A 125 -0.62 12.81 -8.61
CA LEU A 125 -0.04 13.28 -7.34
C LEU A 125 -0.61 14.63 -6.83
N SER A 126 -1.11 15.49 -7.74
CA SER A 126 -1.75 16.75 -7.38
C SER A 126 -3.05 16.61 -6.57
N HIS A 127 -3.69 15.44 -6.64
CA HIS A 127 -4.93 15.13 -5.93
C HIS A 127 -4.70 14.36 -4.64
N TRP A 128 -3.45 14.02 -4.33
CA TRP A 128 -3.13 13.29 -3.11
C TRP A 128 -3.10 14.27 -1.94
N GLU A 129 -3.59 13.81 -0.79
CA GLU A 129 -3.73 14.61 0.41
C GLU A 129 -2.38 15.21 0.85
N ARG A 130 -2.41 16.52 1.13
CA ARG A 130 -1.25 17.32 1.51
C ARG A 130 -1.35 17.59 3.00
N VAL A 131 -0.24 17.41 3.70
CA VAL A 131 -0.12 17.64 5.14
C VAL A 131 1.04 18.60 5.41
N CYS A 132 1.12 19.07 6.65
CA CYS A 132 2.16 19.99 7.13
C CYS A 132 2.18 21.35 6.40
N LEU A 133 3.06 22.24 6.88
CA LEU A 133 3.33 23.55 6.27
C LEU A 133 4.06 23.44 4.93
N CYS A 134 4.80 22.35 4.70
CA CYS A 134 5.56 22.14 3.47
C CYS A 134 4.72 21.52 2.34
N GLU A 135 3.44 21.24 2.57
CA GLU A 135 2.51 20.64 1.60
C GLU A 135 3.05 19.31 1.01
N SER A 136 3.74 18.52 1.84
CA SER A 136 4.13 17.17 1.43
C SER A 136 2.91 16.25 1.39
N ILE A 137 2.97 15.22 0.55
CA ILE A 137 2.04 14.09 0.66
C ILE A 137 2.34 13.35 1.95
N LEU A 138 1.30 12.92 2.68
CA LEU A 138 1.44 12.13 3.89
C LEU A 138 2.27 10.87 3.65
N ASN A 139 3.33 10.63 4.42
CA ASN A 139 4.06 9.36 4.44
C ASN A 139 3.84 8.65 5.78
N PRO A 140 3.12 7.52 5.83
CA PRO A 140 2.90 6.77 7.08
C PRO A 140 4.18 6.30 7.79
N ASP A 141 5.33 6.28 7.11
CA ASP A 141 6.62 5.90 7.70
C ASP A 141 7.25 7.06 8.51
N GLU A 142 6.75 8.29 8.35
CA GLU A 142 7.25 9.47 9.05
C GLU A 142 6.51 9.76 10.36
N ILE A 143 7.19 10.45 11.27
CA ILE A 143 6.62 10.88 12.55
C ILE A 143 6.02 12.27 12.40
N TYR A 144 4.74 12.38 12.73
CA TYR A 144 4.00 13.64 12.72
C TYR A 144 3.58 14.04 14.13
N VAL A 145 3.48 15.35 14.35
CA VAL A 145 2.73 15.95 15.45
C VAL A 145 1.38 16.41 14.94
N THR A 146 0.33 16.13 15.72
CA THR A 146 -1.05 16.49 15.38
C THR A 146 -1.49 17.68 16.21
N CYS A 147 -2.06 18.71 15.57
CA CYS A 147 -2.63 19.84 16.29
C CYS A 147 -3.94 19.44 16.98
N GLU A 148 -4.07 19.74 18.27
CA GLU A 148 -5.26 19.37 19.05
C GLU A 148 -6.54 20.11 18.65
N LYS A 149 -6.43 21.25 17.94
CA LYS A 149 -7.60 22.04 17.55
C LYS A 149 -8.12 21.72 16.16
N CYS A 150 -7.22 21.57 15.18
CA CYS A 150 -7.61 21.36 13.78
C CYS A 150 -7.33 19.95 13.26
N GLU A 151 -6.71 19.09 14.07
CA GLU A 151 -6.34 17.70 13.71
C GLU A 151 -5.38 17.57 12.51
N ASN A 152 -4.87 18.69 11.99
CA ASN A 152 -3.85 18.67 10.94
C ASN A 152 -2.54 18.09 11.47
N MET A 153 -1.85 17.36 10.60
CA MET A 153 -0.56 16.72 10.87
C MET A 153 0.60 17.57 10.36
N PHE A 154 1.68 17.61 11.12
CA PHE A 154 2.89 18.38 10.82
C PHE A 154 4.13 17.53 11.05
N HIS A 155 5.14 17.64 10.19
CA HIS A 155 6.44 17.03 10.48
C HIS A 155 7.05 17.71 11.70
N PHE A 156 7.69 16.94 12.56
CA PHE A 156 8.35 17.46 13.77
C PHE A 156 9.37 18.58 13.46
N GLU A 157 10.09 18.47 12.35
CA GLU A 157 11.09 19.46 11.92
C GLU A 157 10.50 20.74 11.32
N CYS A 158 9.22 20.73 10.92
CA CYS A 158 8.57 21.87 10.28
C CYS A 158 7.92 22.83 11.29
N VAL A 159 7.88 22.47 12.58
CA VAL A 159 7.20 23.25 13.62
C VAL A 159 8.03 23.30 14.89
N GLU A 160 7.88 24.37 15.67
CA GLU A 160 8.48 24.47 16.99
C GLU A 160 7.56 23.88 18.07
N GLY A 161 8.15 23.32 19.13
CA GLY A 161 7.40 22.84 20.29
C GLY A 161 6.61 21.53 20.07
N GLY A 162 6.74 20.85 18.93
CA GLY A 162 5.98 19.62 18.60
C GLY A 162 6.23 18.40 19.51
N PHE A 163 7.04 18.55 20.56
CA PHE A 163 7.31 17.54 21.60
C PHE A 163 6.41 17.69 22.83
N GLU A 164 5.58 18.74 22.89
CA GLU A 164 4.62 18.93 23.97
C GLU A 164 3.50 17.88 23.92
N ILE A 165 3.03 17.43 25.10
CA ILE A 165 1.96 16.44 25.21
C ILE A 165 0.66 16.96 24.57
N TYR A 166 0.40 18.25 24.75
CA TYR A 166 -0.74 18.98 24.21
C TYR A 166 -0.18 20.07 23.30
N TRP A 167 -0.24 19.87 21.97
CA TRP A 167 0.37 20.80 21.02
C TRP A 167 -0.68 21.42 20.08
N THR A 168 -0.59 22.74 19.89
CA THR A 168 -1.46 23.50 18.99
C THR A 168 -0.61 24.24 17.96
N CYS A 169 -0.94 24.12 16.68
CA CYS A 169 -0.22 24.81 15.61
C CYS A 169 -0.38 26.34 15.68
N ASP A 170 0.58 27.07 15.12
CA ASP A 170 0.60 28.53 15.14
C ASP A 170 -0.69 29.18 14.63
N SER A 171 -1.27 28.66 13.55
CA SER A 171 -2.55 29.16 13.01
C SER A 171 -3.68 29.08 14.04
N CYS A 172 -3.76 27.97 14.76
CA CYS A 172 -4.76 27.71 15.80
C CYS A 172 -4.48 28.44 17.12
N SER A 173 -3.21 28.73 17.40
CA SER A 173 -2.77 29.54 18.55
C SER A 173 -3.08 31.03 18.33
N LEU A 174 -2.95 31.51 17.09
CA LEU A 174 -3.21 32.89 16.69
C LEU A 174 -4.68 33.18 16.33
N GLY A 175 -5.57 32.20 16.39
CA GLY A 175 -6.99 32.36 16.05
C GLY A 175 -7.25 32.60 14.56
N LYS A 176 -6.34 32.17 13.69
CA LYS A 176 -6.49 32.24 12.23
C LYS A 176 -7.14 30.95 11.75
N MET A 177 -8.46 30.90 11.81
CA MET A 177 -9.28 29.89 11.11
C MET A 177 -10.16 30.57 10.07
#